data_AF-A0AAU7ZH22-F1
#
_entry.id   AF-A0AAU7ZH22-F1
#
_cell.length_a   1.000
_cell.length_b   1.000
_cell.length_c   1.000
_cell.angle_alpha   90.00
_cell.angle_beta   90.00
_cell.angle_gamma   90.00
#
_symmetry.space_group_name_H-M   'P 1'
#
loop_
_entity.id
_entity.type
_entity.pdbx_description
1 polymer ?
#
loop_
_entity_poly.entity_id
_entity_poly.type
_entity_poly.pdbx_seq_one_letter_code
_entity_poly.pdbx_strand_id
1 'polypeptide(L)'
;MSYIQASWRSNQNAEEGEHLAQLLEKTGDKSAALTAYELAGATIPDYDAMGVKKAPGEKKIELGKRSEALRKAGVKPGPHDAHTLQELRTIPLGAAKGMSGTMEYRLLLSQGKVVRAEAMGSKAMEGGEERVKTLAVAGFWPAGSQAQLVKTGFLNCHANVCEVVMEP
;
A
#
# COMPACT_ATOMS: atom_id res chain seq x y z
N MET A 1 15.02 9.74 -4.44
CA MET A 1 13.66 9.57 -3.88
C MET A 1 12.95 8.31 -4.36
N SER A 2 13.13 7.89 -5.61
CA SER A 2 12.34 6.79 -6.21
C SER A 2 12.46 5.45 -5.48
N TYR A 3 13.60 5.12 -4.85
CA TYR A 3 13.79 3.84 -4.15
C TYR A 3 12.93 3.72 -2.90
N ILE A 4 12.98 4.72 -2.01
CA ILE A 4 12.20 4.69 -0.75
C ILE A 4 10.70 4.77 -1.05
N GLN A 5 10.30 5.56 -2.03
CA GLN A 5 8.90 5.62 -2.47
C GLN A 5 8.42 4.29 -3.04
N ALA A 6 9.23 3.64 -3.89
CA ALA A 6 8.90 2.33 -4.44
C ALA A 6 8.85 1.24 -3.36
N SER A 7 9.76 1.30 -2.39
CA SER A 7 9.75 0.42 -1.23
C SER A 7 8.46 0.60 -0.42
N TRP A 8 8.16 1.84 0.00
CA TRP A 8 6.96 2.15 0.76
C TRP A 8 5.68 1.68 0.06
N ARG A 9 5.58 1.88 -1.26
CA ARG A 9 4.45 1.38 -2.06
C ARG A 9 4.39 -0.14 -2.13
N SER A 10 5.53 -0.82 -2.05
CA SER A 10 5.62 -2.27 -2.09
C SER A 10 5.17 -2.90 -0.78
N ASN A 11 5.74 -2.48 0.37
CA ASN A 11 5.64 -3.25 1.62
C ASN A 11 4.88 -2.54 2.76
N GLN A 12 4.71 -1.21 2.67
CA GLN A 12 4.02 -0.39 3.68
C GLN A 12 4.34 -0.78 5.13
N ASN A 13 5.62 -0.82 5.51
CA ASN A 13 6.04 -1.06 6.90
C ASN A 13 6.55 0.21 7.60
N ALA A 14 6.58 0.17 8.93
CA ALA A 14 6.90 1.33 9.76
C ALA A 14 8.28 1.94 9.44
N GLU A 15 9.29 1.12 9.19
CA GLU A 15 10.66 1.55 8.89
C GLU A 15 10.73 2.31 7.55
N GLU A 16 10.14 1.76 6.49
CA GLU A 16 10.12 2.38 5.17
C GLU A 16 9.32 3.68 5.16
N GLY A 17 8.17 3.69 5.85
CA GLY A 17 7.37 4.90 6.03
C GLY A 17 8.10 5.98 6.82
N GLU A 18 8.86 5.61 7.86
CA GLU A 18 9.71 6.54 8.60
C GLU A 18 10.80 7.15 7.71
N HIS A 19 11.53 6.31 6.97
CA HIS A 19 12.59 6.78 6.08
C HIS A 19 12.04 7.70 4.98
N LEU A 20 10.85 7.42 4.47
CA LEU A 20 10.16 8.31 3.53
C LEU A 20 9.83 9.66 4.19
N ALA A 21 9.27 9.64 5.40
CA ALA A 21 8.93 10.84 6.14
C ALA A 21 10.16 11.71 6.44
N GLN A 22 11.25 11.11 6.91
CA GLN A 22 12.52 11.80 7.17
C GLN A 22 13.04 12.48 5.90
N LEU A 23 12.97 11.80 4.75
CA LEU A 23 13.41 12.37 3.48
C LEU A 23 12.53 13.56 3.07
N LEU A 24 11.21 13.42 3.16
CA LEU A 24 10.25 14.49 2.85
C LEU A 24 10.49 15.73 3.71
N GLU A 25 10.72 15.53 5.01
CA GLU A 25 11.04 16.58 5.97
C GLU A 25 12.32 17.33 5.57
N LYS A 26 13.38 16.60 5.20
CA LYS A 26 14.66 17.20 4.76
C LYS A 26 14.53 17.95 3.44
N THR A 27 13.58 17.57 2.58
CA THR A 27 13.29 18.29 1.34
C THR A 27 12.27 19.42 1.49
N GLY A 28 11.80 19.69 2.71
CA GLY A 28 10.91 20.80 3.02
C GLY A 28 9.42 20.49 2.90
N ASP A 29 9.04 19.31 2.42
CA ASP A 29 7.63 18.88 2.37
C ASP A 29 7.20 18.29 3.73
N LYS A 30 7.06 19.20 4.71
CA LYS A 30 6.72 18.83 6.08
C LYS A 30 5.31 18.25 6.20
N SER A 31 4.38 18.66 5.33
CA SER A 31 3.00 18.15 5.36
C SER A 31 2.96 16.70 4.90
N ALA A 32 3.64 16.36 3.80
CA ALA A 32 3.78 14.97 3.38
C ALA A 32 4.60 14.14 4.38
N ALA A 33 5.62 14.74 5.01
CA ALA A 33 6.37 14.06 6.07
C ALA A 33 5.49 13.69 7.27
N LEU A 34 4.63 14.62 7.72
CA LEU A 34 3.68 14.36 8.80
C LEU A 34 2.74 13.19 8.44
N THR A 35 2.13 13.23 7.25
CA THR A 35 1.29 12.13 6.77
C THR A 35 2.06 10.81 6.69
N ALA A 36 3.30 10.80 6.22
CA ALA A 36 4.11 9.60 6.14
C ALA A 36 4.45 9.01 7.51
N TYR A 37 4.79 9.82 8.52
CA TYR A 37 5.00 9.32 9.89
C TYR A 37 3.72 8.73 10.49
N GLU A 38 2.57 9.36 10.24
CA GLU A 38 1.27 8.90 10.75
C GLU A 38 0.85 7.57 10.11
N LEU A 39 0.97 7.46 8.79
CA LEU A 39 0.73 6.22 8.07
C LEU A 39 1.72 5.13 8.50
N ALA A 40 3.00 5.44 8.68
CA ALA A 40 4.00 4.49 9.19
C ALA A 40 3.58 3.93 10.56
N GLY A 41 3.13 4.78 11.48
CA GLY A 41 2.64 4.35 12.79
C GLY A 41 1.38 3.48 12.71
N ALA A 42 0.51 3.72 11.73
CA ALA A 42 -0.68 2.93 11.47
C ALA A 42 -0.40 1.53 10.92
N THR A 43 0.80 1.28 10.37
CA THR A 43 1.23 -0.08 9.95
C THR A 43 1.51 -1.00 11.14
N ILE A 44 1.72 -0.43 12.34
CA ILE A 44 2.03 -1.20 13.55
C ILE A 44 0.71 -1.58 14.25
N PRO A 45 0.39 -2.89 14.34
CA PRO A 45 -0.88 -3.35 14.88
C PRO A 45 -1.04 -3.03 16.36
N ASP A 46 -2.20 -2.48 16.73
CA ASP A 46 -2.56 -2.18 18.13
C ASP A 46 -3.04 -3.40 18.91
N TYR A 47 -3.28 -4.51 18.23
CA TYR A 47 -3.85 -5.73 18.79
C TYR A 47 -2.98 -6.94 18.44
N ASP A 48 -2.96 -7.95 19.30
CA ASP A 48 -2.36 -9.25 18.96
C ASP A 48 -3.31 -10.12 18.12
N ALA A 49 -2.84 -11.32 17.76
CA ALA A 49 -3.62 -12.29 16.99
C ALA A 49 -4.89 -12.76 17.73
N MET A 50 -4.97 -12.53 19.05
CA MET A 50 -6.12 -12.85 19.90
C MET A 50 -7.04 -11.65 20.12
N GLY A 51 -6.78 -10.50 19.49
CA GLY A 51 -7.57 -9.28 19.63
C GLY A 51 -7.34 -8.52 20.95
N VAL A 52 -6.26 -8.81 21.68
CA VAL A 52 -5.91 -8.09 22.91
C VAL A 52 -5.10 -6.86 22.57
N LYS A 53 -5.48 -5.70 23.13
CA LYS A 53 -4.79 -4.43 22.92
C LYS A 53 -3.36 -4.51 23.47
N LYS A 54 -2.37 -4.24 22.63
CA LYS A 54 -0.96 -4.14 22.99
C LYS A 54 -0.62 -2.74 23.48
N ALA A 55 0.33 -2.66 24.41
CA ALA A 55 1.04 -1.41 24.62
C ALA A 55 1.82 -1.06 23.33
N PRO A 56 1.85 0.22 22.93
CA PRO A 56 2.61 0.62 21.75
C PRO A 56 4.10 0.33 21.97
N GLY A 57 4.72 -0.36 21.01
CA GLY A 57 6.16 -0.58 21.02
C GLY A 57 6.95 0.73 20.80
N GLU A 58 8.26 0.68 21.07
CA GLU A 58 9.15 1.86 20.99
C GLU A 58 9.04 2.59 19.64
N LYS A 59 8.99 1.83 18.55
CA LYS A 59 8.85 2.38 17.19
C LYS A 59 7.59 3.22 17.02
N LYS A 60 6.43 2.72 17.47
CA LYS A 60 5.16 3.44 17.37
C LYS A 60 5.18 4.71 18.22
N ILE A 61 5.81 4.66 19.40
CA ILE A 61 6.01 5.82 20.26
C ILE A 61 6.90 6.86 19.58
N GLU A 62 8.02 6.44 18.97
CA GLU A 62 8.92 7.36 18.27
C GLU A 62 8.25 8.05 17.09
N LEU A 63 7.52 7.30 16.26
CA LEU A 63 6.75 7.84 15.14
C LEU A 63 5.71 8.85 15.63
N GLY A 64 4.98 8.53 16.70
CA GLY A 64 4.02 9.45 17.32
C GLY A 64 4.68 10.76 17.78
N LYS A 65 5.86 10.67 18.43
CA LYS A 65 6.61 11.86 18.88
C LYS A 65 7.03 12.75 17.70
N ARG A 66 7.46 12.16 16.58
CA ARG A 66 7.86 12.91 15.38
C ARG A 66 6.66 13.60 14.73
N SER A 67 5.54 12.90 14.59
CA SER A 67 4.28 13.49 14.09
C SER A 67 3.80 14.64 14.97
N GLU A 68 3.81 14.46 16.30
CA GLU A 68 3.44 15.51 17.25
C GLU A 68 4.37 16.73 17.19
N ALA A 69 5.67 16.52 17.00
CA ALA A 69 6.63 17.63 16.86
C ALA A 69 6.31 18.50 15.64
N LEU A 70 5.98 17.87 14.50
CA LEU A 70 5.55 18.59 13.30
C LEU A 70 4.22 19.33 13.51
N ARG A 71 3.24 18.69 14.17
CA ARG A 71 1.96 19.34 14.52
C ARG A 71 2.18 20.56 15.42
N LYS A 72 3.05 20.45 16.44
CA LYS A 72 3.42 21.58 17.33
C LYS A 72 4.12 22.70 16.58
N ALA A 73 4.83 22.40 15.50
CA ALA A 73 5.42 23.38 14.59
C ALA A 73 4.39 24.01 13.62
N GLY A 74 3.10 23.74 13.79
CA GLY A 74 2.02 24.29 12.96
C GLY A 74 1.79 23.58 11.63
N VAL A 75 2.46 22.45 11.39
CA VAL A 75 2.27 21.65 10.17
C VAL A 75 0.93 20.93 10.25
N LYS A 76 0.11 21.09 9.21
CA LYS A 76 -1.13 20.34 9.07
C LYS A 76 -0.89 19.07 8.25
N PRO A 77 -1.47 17.93 8.66
CA PRO A 77 -1.35 16.71 7.86
C PRO A 77 -2.06 16.91 6.52
N GLY A 78 -1.58 16.21 5.49
CA GLY A 78 -2.36 15.99 4.29
C GLY A 78 -3.61 15.15 4.58
N PRO A 79 -4.61 15.14 3.68
CA PRO A 79 -5.81 14.33 3.86
C PRO A 79 -5.45 12.85 3.90
N HIS A 80 -5.75 12.18 5.01
CA HIS A 80 -5.69 10.73 5.18
C HIS A 80 -6.57 10.32 6.36
N ASP A 81 -7.00 9.07 6.37
CA ASP A 81 -7.83 8.46 7.41
C ASP A 81 -7.40 7.00 7.67
N ALA A 82 -8.22 6.26 8.42
CA ALA A 82 -7.95 4.87 8.76
C ALA A 82 -7.88 3.93 7.53
N HIS A 83 -8.43 4.32 6.38
CA HIS A 83 -8.49 3.52 5.17
C HIS A 83 -7.37 3.84 4.19
N THR A 84 -6.65 4.97 4.37
CA THR A 84 -5.64 5.43 3.41
C THR A 84 -4.55 4.41 3.10
N LEU A 85 -4.07 3.63 4.08
CA LEU A 85 -3.10 2.56 3.79
C LEU A 85 -3.65 1.53 2.80
N GLN A 86 -4.91 1.14 2.98
CA GLN A 86 -5.61 0.25 2.05
C GLN A 86 -5.84 0.91 0.70
N GLU A 87 -6.23 2.18 0.65
CA GLU A 87 -6.42 2.89 -0.62
C GLU A 87 -5.12 3.00 -1.42
N LEU A 88 -3.98 3.21 -0.76
CA LEU A 88 -2.67 3.27 -1.40
C LEU A 88 -2.26 1.95 -2.09
N ARG A 89 -2.83 0.82 -1.65
CA ARG A 89 -2.62 -0.52 -2.25
C ARG A 89 -3.80 -0.98 -3.11
N THR A 90 -4.89 -0.22 -3.16
CA THR A 90 -6.05 -0.50 -4.02
C THR A 90 -5.85 0.17 -5.38
N ILE A 91 -5.95 -0.63 -6.45
CA ILE A 91 -5.84 -0.16 -7.82
C ILE A 91 -7.16 -0.45 -8.54
N PRO A 92 -7.89 0.58 -9.01
CA PRO A 92 -9.17 0.39 -9.66
C PRO A 92 -9.00 -0.25 -11.04
N LEU A 93 -9.85 -1.21 -11.38
CA LEU A 93 -9.95 -1.82 -12.72
C LEU A 93 -11.15 -1.30 -13.52
N GLY A 94 -12.05 -0.54 -12.87
CA GLY A 94 -13.26 0.00 -13.49
C GLY A 94 -14.42 -1.00 -13.47
N ALA A 95 -15.35 -0.90 -14.42
CA ALA A 95 -16.60 -1.67 -14.41
C ALA A 95 -16.40 -3.20 -14.33
N ALA A 96 -17.23 -3.88 -13.55
CA ALA A 96 -17.12 -5.32 -13.31
C ALA A 96 -17.60 -6.18 -14.48
N LYS A 97 -18.41 -5.64 -15.40
CA LYS A 97 -18.89 -6.32 -16.61
C LYS A 97 -19.45 -7.73 -16.34
N GLY A 98 -20.20 -7.88 -15.25
CA GLY A 98 -20.81 -9.16 -14.85
C GLY A 98 -19.95 -10.04 -13.93
N MET A 99 -18.69 -9.68 -13.67
CA MET A 99 -17.87 -10.36 -12.66
C MET A 99 -18.33 -9.98 -11.25
N SER A 100 -18.27 -10.94 -10.33
CA SER A 100 -18.61 -10.74 -8.92
C SER A 100 -17.81 -11.69 -8.04
N GLY A 101 -17.43 -11.22 -6.86
CA GLY A 101 -16.72 -11.99 -5.84
C GLY A 101 -15.27 -11.57 -5.65
N THR A 102 -14.56 -12.34 -4.83
CA THR A 102 -13.17 -12.09 -4.46
C THR A 102 -12.32 -13.29 -4.83
N MET A 103 -11.15 -13.05 -5.43
CA MET A 103 -10.18 -14.09 -5.74
C MET A 103 -8.75 -13.57 -5.50
N GLU A 104 -7.95 -14.39 -4.85
CA GLU A 104 -6.52 -14.10 -4.62
C GLU A 104 -5.71 -14.50 -5.85
N TYR A 105 -4.73 -13.68 -6.21
CA TYR A 105 -3.82 -13.94 -7.33
C TYR A 105 -2.37 -13.73 -6.92
N ARG A 106 -1.50 -14.62 -7.40
CA ARG A 106 -0.06 -14.39 -7.46
C ARG A 106 0.29 -13.72 -8.78
N LEU A 107 0.93 -12.57 -8.70
CA LEU A 107 1.23 -11.69 -9.83
C LEU A 107 2.73 -11.57 -10.04
N LEU A 108 3.18 -11.78 -11.28
CA LEU A 108 4.51 -11.36 -11.73
C LEU A 108 4.38 -9.99 -12.36
N LEU A 109 5.00 -9.00 -11.75
CA LEU A 109 5.01 -7.63 -12.19
C LEU A 109 6.32 -7.33 -12.92
N SER A 110 6.25 -6.60 -14.02
CA SER A 110 7.42 -6.11 -14.75
C SER A 110 7.09 -4.80 -15.46
N GLN A 111 7.99 -3.82 -15.35
CA GLN A 111 7.92 -2.54 -16.08
C GLN A 111 6.55 -1.85 -16.00
N GLY A 112 5.95 -1.80 -14.80
CA GLY A 112 4.65 -1.13 -14.60
C GLY A 112 3.43 -1.94 -15.03
N LYS A 113 3.59 -3.22 -15.37
CA LYS A 113 2.51 -4.11 -15.83
C LYS A 113 2.52 -5.43 -15.08
N VAL A 114 1.39 -6.13 -15.11
CA VAL A 114 1.28 -7.54 -14.74
C VAL A 114 1.58 -8.38 -15.97
N VAL A 115 2.67 -9.16 -15.94
CA VAL A 115 3.08 -10.03 -17.06
C VAL A 115 2.64 -11.48 -16.87
N ARG A 116 2.35 -11.89 -15.63
CA ARG A 116 1.75 -13.19 -15.29
C ARG A 116 0.80 -13.02 -14.10
N ALA A 117 -0.30 -13.75 -14.12
CA ALA A 117 -1.24 -13.84 -13.01
C ALA A 117 -1.61 -15.32 -12.85
N GLU A 118 -1.71 -15.78 -11.61
CA GLU A 118 -2.10 -17.15 -11.27
C GLU A 118 -3.11 -17.09 -10.13
N ALA A 119 -4.29 -17.66 -10.32
CA ALA A 119 -5.29 -17.73 -9.26
C ALA A 119 -4.80 -18.63 -8.11
N MET A 120 -4.90 -18.11 -6.89
CA MET A 120 -4.58 -18.85 -5.66
C MET A 120 -5.88 -19.48 -5.15
N GLY A 121 -6.18 -20.72 -5.59
CA GLY A 121 -7.39 -21.44 -5.19
C GLY A 121 -7.81 -22.53 -6.18
N SER A 122 -8.77 -23.37 -5.79
CA SER A 122 -9.22 -24.50 -6.61
C SER A 122 -10.18 -24.11 -7.74
N LYS A 123 -10.81 -22.93 -7.67
CA LYS A 123 -11.73 -22.42 -8.70
C LYS A 123 -11.40 -20.97 -9.02
N ALA A 124 -10.70 -20.75 -10.13
CA ALA A 124 -10.45 -19.39 -10.63
C ALA A 124 -11.76 -18.67 -10.98
N MET A 125 -11.75 -17.34 -10.83
CA MET A 125 -12.82 -16.49 -11.34
C MET A 125 -12.72 -16.43 -12.86
N GLU A 126 -13.79 -16.72 -13.57
CA GLU A 126 -13.82 -16.67 -15.04
C GLU A 126 -13.42 -15.26 -15.53
N GLY A 127 -12.41 -15.18 -16.40
CA GLY A 127 -11.87 -13.93 -16.93
C GLY A 127 -11.05 -13.09 -15.94
N GLY A 128 -10.83 -13.58 -14.71
CA GLY A 128 -10.14 -12.82 -13.67
C GLY A 128 -8.64 -12.62 -13.92
N GLU A 129 -7.94 -13.61 -14.48
CA GLU A 129 -6.52 -13.47 -14.84
C GLU A 129 -6.31 -12.42 -15.94
N GLU A 130 -7.12 -12.47 -16.99
CA GLU A 130 -7.14 -11.51 -18.08
C GLU A 130 -7.42 -10.12 -17.53
N ARG A 131 -8.35 -10.01 -16.59
CA ARG A 131 -8.68 -8.75 -15.94
C ARG A 131 -7.51 -8.18 -15.17
N VAL A 132 -6.86 -8.95 -14.32
CA VAL A 132 -5.71 -8.47 -13.52
C VAL A 132 -4.50 -8.17 -14.40
N LYS A 133 -4.32 -8.84 -15.55
CA LYS A 133 -3.27 -8.49 -16.52
C LYS A 133 -3.42 -7.08 -17.12
N THR A 134 -4.61 -6.48 -17.06
CA THR A 134 -4.82 -5.08 -17.50
C THR A 134 -4.34 -4.03 -16.50
N LEU A 135 -3.90 -4.46 -15.32
CA LEU A 135 -3.50 -3.57 -14.23
C LEU A 135 -2.24 -2.77 -14.58
N ALA A 136 -2.34 -1.45 -14.43
CA ALA A 136 -1.19 -0.57 -14.44
C ALA A 136 -0.63 -0.45 -13.02
N VAL A 137 0.57 -0.98 -12.80
CA VAL A 137 1.23 -1.03 -11.48
C VAL A 137 2.35 0.00 -11.37
N ALA A 138 2.02 1.27 -11.59
CA ALA A 138 3.01 2.36 -11.50
C ALA A 138 3.58 2.51 -10.07
N GLY A 139 4.83 2.97 -9.97
CA GLY A 139 5.44 3.35 -8.69
C GLY A 139 5.98 2.21 -7.82
N PHE A 140 5.87 0.96 -8.25
CA PHE A 140 6.48 -0.20 -7.54
C PHE A 140 7.99 -0.34 -7.79
N TRP A 141 8.54 0.42 -8.72
CA TRP A 141 9.96 0.37 -9.07
C TRP A 141 10.61 1.74 -8.94
N PRO A 142 11.90 1.78 -8.55
CA PRO A 142 12.70 2.97 -8.73
C PRO A 142 12.91 3.24 -10.24
N ALA A 143 13.19 4.50 -10.57
CA ALA A 143 13.48 4.91 -11.94
C ALA A 143 14.61 4.06 -12.55
N GLY A 144 14.41 3.59 -13.78
CA GLY A 144 15.38 2.78 -14.52
C GLY A 144 15.46 1.29 -14.13
N SER A 145 14.69 0.83 -13.14
CA SER A 145 14.72 -0.57 -12.74
C SER A 145 14.16 -1.51 -13.81
N GLN A 146 14.84 -2.65 -13.99
CA GLN A 146 14.41 -3.78 -14.83
C GLN A 146 14.00 -5.00 -13.99
N ALA A 147 13.93 -4.84 -12.66
CA ALA A 147 13.59 -5.93 -11.77
C ALA A 147 12.17 -6.45 -12.04
N GLN A 148 11.94 -7.73 -11.81
CA GLN A 148 10.61 -8.31 -11.73
C GLN A 148 10.23 -8.50 -10.27
N LEU A 149 8.96 -8.26 -9.96
CA LEU A 149 8.44 -8.39 -8.59
C LEU A 149 7.34 -9.45 -8.58
N VAL A 150 7.38 -10.33 -7.58
CA VAL A 150 6.25 -11.21 -7.29
C VAL A 150 5.44 -10.56 -6.19
N LYS A 151 4.13 -10.41 -6.41
CA LYS A 151 3.19 -9.85 -5.44
C LYS A 151 1.94 -10.71 -5.35
N THR A 152 1.30 -10.68 -4.20
CA THR A 152 -0.04 -11.21 -4.02
C THR A 152 -1.03 -10.06 -4.02
N GLY A 153 -2.21 -10.27 -4.59
CA GLY A 153 -3.29 -9.30 -4.53
C GLY A 153 -4.66 -9.96 -4.70
N PHE A 154 -5.68 -9.31 -4.15
CA PHE A 154 -7.06 -9.75 -4.24
C PHE A 154 -7.77 -8.98 -5.33
N LEU A 155 -8.25 -9.67 -6.37
CA LEU A 155 -9.26 -9.12 -7.27
C LEU A 155 -10.59 -9.14 -6.52
N ASN A 156 -11.14 -7.97 -6.24
CA ASN A 156 -12.43 -7.80 -5.62
C ASN A 156 -13.38 -7.13 -6.62
N CYS A 157 -14.45 -7.83 -6.99
CA CYS A 157 -15.50 -7.33 -7.87
C CYS A 157 -16.81 -7.24 -7.09
N HIS A 158 -17.27 -6.01 -6.84
CA HIS A 158 -18.48 -5.71 -6.07
C HIS A 158 -19.16 -4.47 -6.64
N ALA A 159 -20.47 -4.30 -6.40
CA ALA A 159 -21.21 -3.09 -6.78
C ALA A 159 -20.94 -2.57 -8.21
N ASN A 160 -20.80 -3.48 -9.19
CA ASN A 160 -20.46 -3.19 -10.59
C ASN A 160 -19.07 -2.60 -10.86
N VAL A 161 -18.15 -2.62 -9.90
CA VAL A 161 -16.74 -2.26 -10.07
C VAL A 161 -15.82 -3.43 -9.71
N CYS A 162 -14.62 -3.44 -10.27
CA CYS A 162 -13.54 -4.30 -9.83
C CYS A 162 -12.34 -3.47 -9.43
N GLU A 163 -11.60 -3.97 -8.47
CA GLU A 163 -10.35 -3.40 -7.97
C GLU A 163 -9.40 -4.52 -7.58
N VAL A 164 -8.10 -4.22 -7.55
CA VAL A 164 -7.08 -5.10 -6.99
C VAL A 164 -6.54 -4.47 -5.72
N VAL A 165 -6.62 -5.19 -4.60
CA VAL A 165 -5.97 -4.80 -3.35
C VAL A 165 -4.68 -5.60 -3.22
N MET A 166 -3.53 -4.94 -3.35
CA MET A 166 -2.23 -5.61 -3.22
C MET A 166 -1.94 -5.92 -1.75
N GLU A 167 -1.36 -7.08 -1.46
CA GLU A 167 -0.85 -7.36 -0.13
C GLU A 167 0.48 -6.60 0.12
N PRO A 168 0.69 -6.10 1.36
CA PRO A 168 1.99 -5.56 1.78
C PRO A 168 3.10 -6.61 1.58
#